data_AF-A0A0Q5NES9-F1
#
_entry.id   AF-A0A0Q5NES9-F1
#
_cell.length_a   1.000
_cell.length_b   1.000
_cell.length_c   1.000
_cell.angle_alpha   90.00
_cell.angle_beta   90.00
_cell.angle_gamma   90.00
#
_symmetry.space_group_name_H-M   'P 1'
#
loop_
_entity.id
_entity.type
_entity.pdbx_description
1 polymer ?
#
loop_
_entity_poly.entity_id
_entity_poly.type
_entity_poly.pdbx_seq_one_letter_code
_entity_poly.pdbx_strand_id
1 'polypeptide(L)'
;MKKQTDPSSIEFLFAKYTKGEASASETADLFRHIGENQNDAEMNNLLAAELDATDAEPEYDPSWELPLKKIKNQYFQKPALSTQKPSIKLWPRLAAIGAAVAILIIGGYFLTAKHEIVNDYRHLTAHDIQPGKVVQP
;
A
#
# COMPACT_ATOMS: atom_id res chain seq x y z
N MET A 1 -46.71 -5.18 45.56
CA MET A 1 -47.22 -4.47 44.37
C MET A 1 -46.34 -4.85 43.19
N LYS A 2 -46.87 -5.55 42.18
CA LYS A 2 -46.09 -5.89 40.98
C LYS A 2 -46.02 -4.62 40.12
N LYS A 3 -44.85 -3.98 40.01
CA LYS A 3 -44.63 -2.94 38.99
C LYS A 3 -44.87 -3.64 37.64
N GLN A 4 -45.87 -3.19 36.88
CA GLN A 4 -46.01 -3.55 35.48
C GLN A 4 -44.84 -2.88 34.76
N THR A 5 -43.76 -3.62 34.52
CA THR A 5 -42.65 -3.14 33.71
C THR A 5 -43.14 -3.01 32.28
N ASP A 6 -42.93 -1.85 31.67
CA ASP A 6 -43.32 -1.59 30.28
C ASP A 6 -42.67 -2.66 29.38
N PRO A 7 -43.42 -3.31 28.47
CA PRO A 7 -42.86 -4.31 27.56
C PRO A 7 -41.76 -3.75 26.63
N SER A 8 -41.66 -2.41 26.51
CA SER A 8 -40.60 -1.73 25.77
C SER A 8 -39.45 -1.21 26.64
N SER A 9 -39.51 -1.42 27.96
CA SER A 9 -38.43 -0.98 28.87
C SER A 9 -37.15 -1.78 28.67
N ILE A 10 -36.02 -1.12 28.91
CA ILE A 10 -34.69 -1.73 28.79
C ILE A 10 -34.51 -2.86 29.80
N GLU A 11 -34.96 -2.68 31.05
CA GLU A 11 -34.93 -3.75 32.07
C GLU A 11 -35.64 -5.02 31.58
N PHE A 12 -36.83 -4.87 30.97
CA PHE A 12 -37.60 -6.00 30.48
C PHE A 12 -36.91 -6.70 29.29
N LEU A 13 -36.46 -5.91 28.31
CA LEU A 13 -35.78 -6.42 27.13
C LEU A 13 -34.44 -7.10 27.49
N PHE A 14 -33.68 -6.50 28.42
CA PHE A 14 -32.43 -7.05 28.93
C PHE A 14 -32.65 -8.37 29.66
N ALA A 15 -33.59 -8.43 30.61
CA ALA A 15 -33.91 -9.65 31.34
C ALA A 15 -34.42 -10.78 30.42
N LYS A 16 -35.12 -10.43 29.33
CA LYS A 16 -35.57 -11.39 28.32
C LYS A 16 -34.40 -11.90 27.46
N TYR A 17 -33.46 -11.01 27.16
CA TYR A 17 -32.25 -11.33 26.39
C TYR A 17 -31.32 -12.27 27.16
N THR A 18 -31.03 -12.00 28.45
CA THR A 18 -30.14 -12.84 29.27
C THR A 18 -30.70 -14.25 29.46
N LYS A 19 -32.03 -14.40 29.49
CA LYS A 19 -32.71 -15.71 29.55
C LYS A 19 -32.80 -16.44 28.21
N GLY A 20 -32.42 -15.82 27.10
CA GLY A 20 -32.56 -16.39 25.76
C GLY A 20 -34.02 -16.47 25.26
N GLU A 21 -34.94 -15.71 25.87
CA GLU A 21 -36.36 -15.67 25.50
C GLU A 21 -36.70 -14.52 24.54
N ALA A 22 -35.74 -13.62 24.29
CA ALA A 22 -35.94 -12.46 23.43
C ALA A 22 -36.08 -12.87 21.96
N SER A 23 -37.10 -12.33 21.30
CA SER A 23 -37.23 -12.42 19.85
C SER A 23 -36.18 -11.56 19.14
N ALA A 24 -36.02 -11.78 17.83
CA ALA A 24 -35.10 -10.98 17.02
C ALA A 24 -35.46 -9.49 17.01
N SER A 25 -36.75 -9.14 17.00
CA SER A 25 -37.21 -7.75 17.06
C SER A 25 -36.90 -7.11 18.42
N GLU A 26 -37.18 -7.80 19.52
CA GLU A 26 -36.90 -7.31 20.87
C GLU A 26 -35.40 -7.13 21.12
N THR A 27 -34.59 -8.03 20.58
CA THR A 27 -33.12 -7.90 20.61
C THR A 27 -32.69 -6.65 19.85
N ALA A 28 -33.22 -6.43 18.65
CA ALA A 28 -32.91 -5.22 17.87
C ALA A 28 -33.32 -3.94 18.61
N ASP A 29 -34.48 -3.94 19.28
CA ASP A 29 -34.94 -2.82 20.10
C ASP A 29 -34.02 -2.55 21.29
N LEU A 30 -33.54 -3.59 21.99
CA LEU A 30 -32.54 -3.47 23.05
C LEU A 30 -31.24 -2.83 22.55
N PHE A 31 -30.70 -3.33 21.42
CA PHE A 31 -29.47 -2.78 20.84
C PHE A 31 -29.65 -1.36 20.29
N ARG A 32 -30.86 -1.00 19.83
CA ARG A 32 -31.19 0.38 19.50
C ARG A 32 -31.09 1.27 20.74
N HIS A 33 -31.68 0.86 21.86
CA HIS A 33 -31.59 1.60 23.12
C HIS A 33 -30.15 1.79 23.62
N ILE A 34 -29.29 0.79 23.41
CA ILE A 34 -27.85 0.89 23.70
C ILE A 34 -27.16 1.88 22.75
N GLY A 35 -27.48 1.83 21.46
CA GLY A 35 -26.87 2.72 20.45
C GLY A 35 -27.24 4.20 20.57
N GLU A 36 -28.35 4.52 21.23
CA GLU A 36 -28.83 5.89 21.43
C GLU A 36 -28.13 6.63 22.58
N ASN A 37 -27.31 5.94 23.40
CA ASN A 37 -26.58 6.46 24.57
C ASN A 37 -27.44 7.18 25.63
N GLN A 38 -28.77 7.03 25.59
CA GLN A 38 -29.67 7.71 26.52
C GLN A 38 -29.82 6.96 27.86
N ASN A 39 -29.44 5.69 27.89
CA ASN A 39 -29.71 4.79 29.01
C ASN A 39 -28.44 4.06 29.49
N ASP A 40 -27.26 4.61 29.20
CA ASP A 40 -25.97 3.97 29.53
C ASP A 40 -25.80 3.69 31.01
N ALA A 41 -26.26 4.62 31.87
CA ALA A 41 -26.20 4.44 33.32
C ALA A 41 -27.07 3.26 33.78
N GLU A 42 -28.28 3.14 33.22
CA GLU A 42 -29.20 2.04 33.52
C GLU A 42 -28.65 0.70 33.00
N MET A 43 -28.15 0.69 31.76
CA MET A 43 -27.52 -0.49 31.15
C MET A 43 -26.30 -0.96 31.93
N ASN A 44 -25.43 -0.04 32.37
CA ASN A 44 -24.27 -0.37 33.19
C ASN A 44 -24.69 -0.99 34.53
N ASN A 45 -25.74 -0.46 35.17
CA ASN A 45 -26.25 -1.04 36.42
C ASN A 45 -26.81 -2.45 36.21
N LEU A 46 -27.54 -2.67 35.11
CA LEU A 46 -28.08 -3.99 34.75
C LEU A 46 -26.97 -4.99 34.46
N LEU A 47 -25.95 -4.60 33.69
CA LEU A 47 -24.79 -5.42 33.40
C LEU A 47 -23.99 -5.76 34.66
N ALA A 48 -23.77 -4.79 35.54
CA ALA A 48 -23.10 -5.02 36.82
C ALA A 48 -23.89 -5.98 37.71
N ALA A 49 -25.21 -5.80 37.81
CA ALA A 49 -26.08 -6.69 38.57
C ALA A 49 -26.09 -8.11 38.01
N GLU A 50 -26.12 -8.28 36.69
CA GLU A 50 -26.06 -9.59 36.05
C GLU A 50 -24.70 -10.26 36.26
N LEU A 51 -23.61 -9.48 36.17
CA LEU A 51 -22.26 -9.99 36.42
C LEU A 51 -22.08 -10.44 37.87
N ASP A 52 -22.56 -9.67 38.83
CA ASP A 52 -22.52 -10.02 40.26
C ASP A 52 -23.41 -11.24 40.58
N ALA A 53 -24.48 -11.44 39.82
CA ALA A 53 -25.37 -12.59 39.96
C ALA A 53 -24.87 -13.85 39.23
N THR A 54 -23.90 -13.69 38.31
CA THR A 54 -23.33 -14.81 37.55
C THR A 54 -22.23 -15.47 38.37
N ASP A 55 -22.37 -16.77 38.63
CA ASP A 55 -21.32 -17.54 39.29
C ASP A 55 -20.03 -17.51 38.46
N ALA A 56 -18.91 -17.24 39.12
CA ALA A 56 -17.61 -17.29 38.46
C ALA A 56 -17.33 -18.73 38.03
N GLU A 57 -17.13 -18.93 36.73
CA GLU A 57 -16.71 -20.22 36.20
C GLU A 57 -15.31 -20.54 36.75
N PRO A 58 -15.14 -21.63 37.53
CA PRO A 58 -13.90 -21.90 38.25
C PRO A 58 -12.77 -22.38 37.33
N GLU A 59 -13.12 -22.90 36.14
CA GLU A 59 -12.16 -23.49 35.21
C GLU A 59 -12.28 -22.85 33.82
N TYR A 60 -11.15 -22.57 33.21
CA TYR A 60 -11.11 -22.07 31.85
C TYR A 60 -11.50 -23.19 30.87
N ASP A 61 -12.56 -22.98 30.09
CA ASP A 61 -12.94 -23.92 29.04
C ASP A 61 -11.98 -23.81 27.83
N PRO A 62 -11.19 -24.86 27.51
CA PRO A 62 -10.29 -24.86 26.37
C PRO A 62 -10.98 -24.67 25.01
N SER A 63 -12.30 -24.84 24.93
CA SER A 63 -13.08 -24.60 23.71
C SER A 63 -12.95 -23.14 23.22
N TRP A 64 -12.65 -22.20 24.11
CA TRP A 64 -12.42 -20.79 23.79
C TRP A 64 -11.14 -20.52 23.00
N GLU A 65 -10.15 -21.41 23.05
CA GLU A 65 -8.86 -21.23 22.37
C GLU A 65 -9.00 -20.98 20.86
N LEU A 66 -9.86 -21.77 20.20
CA LEU A 66 -10.07 -21.69 18.76
C LEU A 66 -10.75 -20.37 18.33
N PRO A 67 -11.90 -19.97 18.91
CA PRO A 67 -12.50 -18.67 18.68
C PRO A 67 -11.56 -17.50 19.00
N LEU A 68 -10.90 -17.52 20.16
CA LEU A 68 -10.00 -16.44 20.58
C LEU A 68 -8.80 -16.31 19.63
N LYS A 69 -8.21 -17.43 19.20
CA LYS A 69 -7.15 -17.44 18.20
C LYS A 69 -7.60 -16.86 16.86
N LYS A 70 -8.83 -17.17 16.43
CA LYS A 70 -9.42 -16.61 15.19
C LYS A 70 -9.57 -15.09 15.28
N ILE A 71 -10.11 -14.58 16.39
CA ILE A 71 -10.26 -13.15 16.64
C ILE A 71 -8.88 -12.48 16.68
N LYS A 72 -7.93 -13.06 17.40
CA LYS A 72 -6.54 -12.57 17.48
C LYS A 72 -5.92 -12.43 16.09
N ASN A 73 -6.08 -13.43 15.24
CA ASN A 73 -5.53 -13.42 13.88
C ASN A 73 -6.25 -12.41 12.97
N GLN A 74 -7.55 -12.19 13.13
CA GLN A 74 -8.30 -11.26 12.28
C GLN A 74 -8.00 -9.79 12.58
N TYR A 75 -7.83 -9.44 13.86
CA TYR A 75 -7.71 -8.03 14.27
C TYR A 75 -6.29 -7.60 14.61
N PHE A 76 -5.43 -8.53 15.07
CA PHE A 76 -4.10 -8.17 15.58
C PHE A 76 -2.94 -8.62 14.69
N GLN A 77 -3.15 -9.59 13.80
CA GLN A 77 -2.18 -9.83 12.74
C GLN A 77 -2.45 -8.81 11.63
N LYS A 78 -1.60 -7.77 11.55
CA LYS A 78 -1.55 -6.87 10.40
C LYS A 78 -1.61 -7.73 9.14
N PRO A 79 -2.52 -7.44 8.17
CA PRO A 79 -2.49 -8.14 6.90
C PRO A 79 -1.05 -8.05 6.43
N ALA A 80 -0.42 -9.21 6.19
CA ALA A 80 0.91 -9.24 5.63
C ALA A 80 0.79 -8.48 4.32
N LEU A 81 1.21 -7.20 4.33
CA LEU A 81 1.28 -6.38 3.15
C LEU A 81 2.20 -7.16 2.24
N SER A 82 1.63 -7.82 1.25
CA SER A 82 2.41 -8.45 0.20
C SER A 82 3.12 -7.29 -0.49
N THR A 83 4.33 -7.00 -0.05
CA THR A 83 5.28 -6.17 -0.77
C THR A 83 5.69 -6.95 -2.02
N GLN A 84 4.77 -7.15 -2.96
CA GLN A 84 5.12 -7.39 -4.35
C GLN A 84 5.80 -6.11 -4.84
N LYS A 85 7.10 -6.03 -4.60
CA LYS A 85 7.95 -4.98 -5.14
C LYS A 85 7.91 -5.14 -6.66
N PRO A 86 7.42 -4.14 -7.43
CA PRO A 86 7.36 -4.28 -8.88
C PRO A 86 8.78 -4.51 -9.40
N SER A 87 8.98 -5.56 -10.20
CA SER A 87 10.26 -5.83 -10.84
C SER A 87 10.51 -4.75 -11.90
N ILE A 88 11.19 -3.67 -11.51
CA ILE A 88 11.57 -2.62 -12.45
C ILE A 88 12.62 -3.22 -13.39
N LYS A 89 12.29 -3.37 -14.67
CA LYS A 89 13.23 -3.83 -15.69
C LYS A 89 14.30 -2.74 -15.88
N LEU A 90 15.49 -2.94 -15.33
CA LEU A 90 16.63 -2.00 -15.42
C LEU A 90 17.37 -2.05 -16.78
N TRP A 91 17.09 -3.07 -17.61
CA TRP A 91 17.67 -3.27 -18.94
C TRP A 91 17.63 -2.05 -19.87
N PRO A 92 16.54 -1.26 -19.95
CA PRO A 92 16.49 -0.09 -20.83
C PRO A 92 17.49 0.99 -20.43
N ARG A 93 17.73 1.18 -19.12
CA ARG A 93 18.70 2.17 -18.62
C ARG A 93 20.13 1.75 -18.93
N LEU A 94 20.44 0.47 -18.75
CA LEU A 94 21.76 -0.09 -19.07
C LEU A 94 22.04 -0.03 -20.58
N ALA A 95 21.05 -0.34 -21.42
CA ALA A 95 21.16 -0.25 -22.88
C ALA A 95 21.42 1.20 -23.35
N ALA A 96 20.72 2.18 -22.77
CA ALA A 96 20.92 3.59 -23.10
C ALA A 96 22.34 4.07 -22.75
N ILE A 97 22.87 3.69 -21.59
CA ILE A 97 24.24 4.02 -21.18
C ILE A 97 25.25 3.38 -22.14
N GLY A 98 25.08 2.10 -22.47
CA GLY A 98 25.95 1.39 -23.41
C GLY A 98 25.98 2.02 -24.81
N ALA A 99 24.82 2.40 -25.34
CA ALA A 99 24.72 3.08 -26.64
C ALA A 99 25.44 4.44 -26.63
N ALA A 100 25.29 5.23 -25.56
CA ALA A 100 25.96 6.52 -25.44
C ALA A 100 27.49 6.37 -25.43
N VAL A 101 28.02 5.38 -24.69
CA VAL A 101 29.45 5.07 -24.66
C VAL A 101 29.96 4.62 -26.03
N ALA A 102 29.21 3.77 -26.74
CA ALA A 102 29.58 3.32 -28.08
C ALA A 102 29.66 4.48 -29.09
N ILE A 103 28.70 5.41 -29.04
CA ILE A 103 28.69 6.62 -29.89
C ILE A 103 29.91 7.50 -29.59
N LEU A 104 30.27 7.69 -28.32
CA LEU A 104 31.44 8.48 -27.94
C LEU A 104 32.75 7.85 -28.42
N ILE A 105 32.89 6.52 -28.33
CA ILE A 105 34.08 5.80 -28.79
C ILE A 105 34.20 5.88 -30.32
N ILE A 106 33.11 5.55 -31.05
CA ILE A 106 33.12 5.57 -32.52
C ILE A 106 33.28 7.00 -33.05
N GLY A 107 32.52 7.95 -32.50
CA GLY A 107 32.59 9.36 -32.89
C GLY A 107 33.95 9.98 -32.57
N GLY A 108 34.51 9.68 -31.39
CA GLY A 108 35.86 10.09 -31.00
C GLY A 108 36.92 9.55 -31.95
N TYR A 109 36.88 8.25 -32.26
CA TYR A 109 37.79 7.62 -33.21
C TYR A 109 37.76 8.30 -34.59
N PHE A 110 36.57 8.54 -35.14
CA PHE A 110 36.42 9.19 -36.45
C PHE A 110 36.86 10.67 -36.44
N LEU A 111 36.72 11.38 -35.32
CA LEU A 111 37.21 12.76 -35.18
C LEU A 111 38.74 12.82 -35.12
N THR A 112 39.38 11.87 -34.41
CA THR A 112 40.84 11.81 -34.30
C THR A 112 41.51 11.22 -35.54
N ALA A 113 40.86 10.28 -36.25
CA ALA A 113 41.41 9.64 -37.44
C ALA A 113 41.53 10.57 -38.67
N LYS A 114 40.93 11.76 -38.64
CA LYS A 114 40.97 12.73 -39.76
C LYS A 114 42.18 13.66 -39.78
N HIS A 115 43.20 13.45 -38.93
CA HIS A 115 44.35 14.36 -38.81
C HIS A 115 45.59 14.05 -39.66
N GLU A 116 45.53 13.11 -40.62
CA GLU A 116 46.67 12.84 -41.53
C GLU A 116 46.27 12.78 -43.01
N ILE A 117 45.65 13.86 -43.51
CA ILE A 117 45.73 14.13 -44.94
C ILE A 117 46.40 15.48 -45.12
N VAL A 118 47.74 15.47 -45.06
CA VAL A 118 48.55 16.57 -45.62
C VAL A 118 48.40 16.44 -47.13
N ASN A 119 47.40 17.12 -47.69
CA ASN A 119 47.28 17.22 -49.14
C ASN A 119 48.53 17.95 -49.65
N ASP A 120 49.46 17.23 -50.27
CA ASP A 120 50.64 17.83 -50.91
C ASP A 120 50.21 18.53 -52.19
N TYR A 121 49.89 19.82 -52.09
CA TYR A 121 49.50 20.65 -53.23
C TYR A 121 50.69 21.09 -54.10
N ARG A 122 51.93 20.62 -53.85
CA ARG A 122 53.11 21.01 -54.66
C ARG A 122 52.99 20.62 -56.14
N HIS A 123 52.22 19.58 -56.44
CA HIS A 123 51.95 19.19 -57.83
C HIS A 123 51.04 20.19 -58.57
N LEU A 124 50.28 21.03 -57.87
CA LEU A 124 49.41 22.05 -58.47
C LEU A 124 50.17 23.33 -58.85
N THR A 125 51.35 23.58 -58.30
CA THR A 125 52.17 24.77 -58.58
C THR A 125 53.33 24.49 -59.54
N ALA A 126 53.53 23.24 -59.98
CA ALA A 126 54.61 22.87 -60.88
C ALA A 126 54.48 23.43 -62.32
N HIS A 127 53.32 23.96 -62.68
CA HIS A 127 53.03 24.53 -64.01
C HIS A 127 52.55 25.99 -63.97
N ASP A 128 52.86 26.73 -62.91
CA ASP A 128 52.55 28.17 -62.85
C ASP A 128 53.54 28.96 -63.74
N ILE A 129 53.21 29.04 -65.03
CA ILE A 129 53.93 29.85 -66.02
C ILE A 129 53.49 31.30 -65.81
N GLN A 130 54.35 32.10 -65.20
CA GLN A 130 54.10 33.53 -64.98
C GLN A 130 53.85 34.24 -66.33
N PRO A 131 52.68 34.85 -66.58
CA PRO A 131 52.42 35.53 -67.84
C PRO A 131 53.18 36.87 -67.84
N GLY A 132 54.14 37.05 -68.74
CA GLY A 132 54.79 38.35 -68.88
C GLY A 132 56.20 38.43 -69.49
N LYS A 133 56.84 37.33 -69.90
CA LYS A 133 58.10 37.41 -70.68
C LYS A 133 57.89 37.01 -72.13
N VAL A 134 57.37 37.96 -72.91
CA VAL A 134 57.58 37.97 -74.36
C VAL A 134 59.08 38.18 -74.58
N VAL A 135 59.76 37.12 -75.03
CA VAL A 135 61.10 37.21 -75.60
C VAL A 135 60.93 37.82 -76.98
N GLN A 136 61.55 38.99 -77.23
CA GLN A 136 61.78 39.49 -78.58
C GLN A 136 63.29 39.75 -78.78
N PRO A 137 63.80 39.51 -80.01
CA PRO A 137 65.22 39.46 -80.36
C PRO A 137 65.94 40.81 -80.28
#